data_AF-A0A352NSP1-F1
#
_entry.id   AF-A0A352NSP1-F1
#
_cell.length_a   1.000
_cell.length_b   1.000
_cell.length_c   1.000
_cell.angle_alpha   90.00
_cell.angle_beta   90.00
_cell.angle_gamma   90.00
#
_symmetry.space_group_name_H-M   'P 1'
#
loop_
_entity.id
_entity.type
_entity.pdbx_description
1 polymer ?
#
loop_
_entity_poly.entity_id
_entity_poly.type
_entity_poly.pdbx_seq_one_letter_code
_entity_poly.pdbx_strand_id
1 'polypeptide(L)'
;MDEEAVKKSKYSYEDNLELIKYAKQGDKEALNKLVKLNLPLVSTISKKFLNRGYEYEDIFQIGCMGLMKAVNNFDPSYNVKFSTYAV
;
A
#
# COMPACT_ATOMS: atom_id res chain seq x y z
N MET A 1 -14.92 -2.71 -23.63
CA MET A 1 -15.80 -2.50 -22.47
C MET A 1 -14.89 -1.98 -21.37
N ASP A 2 -14.96 -0.65 -21.23
CA ASP A 2 -14.42 0.22 -20.18
C ASP A 2 -12.90 0.27 -19.96
N GLU A 3 -12.23 0.93 -20.92
CA GLU A 3 -11.06 1.76 -20.64
C GLU A 3 -11.47 2.95 -19.76
N GLU A 4 -11.63 2.75 -18.44
CA GLU A 4 -11.60 3.88 -17.52
C GLU A 4 -10.15 4.29 -17.25
N ALA A 5 -9.79 5.39 -17.91
CA ALA A 5 -8.57 6.16 -17.75
C ALA A 5 -7.96 6.05 -16.35
N VAL A 6 -6.67 5.70 -16.31
CA VAL A 6 -5.79 5.83 -15.15
C VAL A 6 -5.75 7.31 -14.75
N LYS A 7 -6.73 7.72 -13.95
CA LYS A 7 -6.83 9.05 -13.37
C LYS A 7 -5.60 9.21 -12.50
N LYS A 8 -4.62 9.99 -12.97
CA LYS A 8 -3.37 10.29 -12.25
C LYS A 8 -3.77 10.67 -10.83
N SER A 9 -3.42 9.82 -9.86
CA SER A 9 -3.77 10.01 -8.46
C SER A 9 -3.38 11.43 -8.05
N LYS A 10 -4.31 12.18 -7.43
CA LYS A 10 -4.01 13.48 -6.83
C LYS A 10 -2.95 13.38 -5.73
N TYR A 11 -2.70 12.16 -5.24
CA TYR A 11 -1.80 11.86 -4.14
C TYR A 11 -0.51 11.19 -4.62
N SER A 12 0.60 11.51 -3.97
CA SER A 12 1.93 10.93 -4.15
C SER A 12 2.45 10.29 -2.85
N TYR A 13 3.62 9.64 -2.91
CA TYR A 13 4.18 8.93 -1.75
C TYR A 13 4.50 9.84 -0.55
N GLU A 14 4.66 11.13 -0.80
CA GLU A 14 4.84 12.17 0.22
C GLU A 14 3.60 12.31 1.12
N ASP A 15 2.40 12.02 0.59
CA ASP A 15 1.12 12.13 1.32
C ASP A 15 0.87 10.95 2.26
N ASN A 16 1.72 9.92 2.24
CA ASN A 16 1.54 8.73 3.06
C ASN A 16 1.35 9.06 4.55
N LEU A 17 2.12 10.00 5.09
CA LEU A 17 2.03 10.36 6.52
C LEU A 17 0.67 10.96 6.88
N GLU A 18 0.15 11.85 6.03
CA GLU A 18 -1.16 12.47 6.22
C GLU A 18 -2.28 11.43 6.08
N LEU A 19 -2.21 10.60 5.04
CA LEU A 19 -3.20 9.55 4.81
C LEU A 19 -3.20 8.49 5.93
N ILE A 20 -2.03 8.10 6.46
CA ILE A 20 -1.91 7.19 7.60
C ILE A 20 -2.57 7.79 8.84
N LYS A 21 -2.35 9.08 9.11
CA LYS A 21 -2.96 9.78 10.25
C LYS A 21 -4.49 9.68 10.20
N TYR A 22 -5.11 9.99 9.06
CA TYR A 22 -6.57 9.90 8.91
C TYR A 22 -7.06 8.45 8.90
N ALA A 23 -6.36 7.53 8.23
CA ALA A 23 -6.70 6.11 8.21
C ALA A 23 -6.76 5.53 9.64
N LYS A 24 -5.80 5.89 10.51
CA LYS A 24 -5.77 5.48 11.93
C LYS A 24 -6.92 6.06 12.75
N GLN A 25 -7.51 7.17 12.32
CA GLN A 25 -8.70 7.77 12.95
C GLN A 25 -10.00 7.13 12.45
N GLY A 26 -9.94 6.12 11.57
CA GLY A 26 -11.09 5.42 11.03
C GLY A 26 -11.60 5.98 9.69
N ASP A 27 -10.88 6.92 9.07
CA ASP A 27 -11.22 7.41 7.73
C ASP A 27 -10.95 6.31 6.67
N LYS A 28 -12.04 5.69 6.22
CA LYS A 28 -12.01 4.64 5.20
C LYS A 28 -11.56 5.15 3.83
N GLU A 29 -11.84 6.40 3.48
CA GLU A 29 -11.39 6.96 2.21
C GLU A 29 -9.88 7.20 2.22
N ALA A 30 -9.35 7.74 3.32
CA ALA A 30 -7.92 7.92 3.49
C ALA A 30 -7.18 6.58 3.41
N LEU A 31 -7.72 5.54 4.09
CA LEU A 31 -7.19 4.18 4.00
C LEU A 31 -7.22 3.64 2.56
N ASN A 32 -8.35 3.78 1.86
CA ASN A 32 -8.47 3.32 0.46
C ASN A 32 -7.48 4.03 -0.47
N LYS A 33 -7.29 5.34 -0.30
CA LYS A 33 -6.32 6.13 -1.07
C LYS A 33 -4.89 5.69 -0.77
N LEU A 34 -4.56 5.52 0.51
CA LEU A 34 -3.26 5.06 0.98
C LEU A 34 -2.90 3.68 0.43
N VAL A 35 -3.84 2.73 0.50
CA VAL A 35 -3.64 1.37 -0.04
C VAL A 35 -3.41 1.44 -1.54
N LYS A 36 -4.29 2.12 -2.29
CA LYS A 36 -4.17 2.28 -3.76
C LYS A 36 -2.84 2.89 -4.17
N LEU A 37 -2.38 3.92 -3.47
CA LEU A 37 -1.11 4.58 -3.72
C LEU A 37 0.09 3.62 -3.58
N ASN A 38 0.01 2.64 -2.66
CA ASN A 38 1.10 1.71 -2.37
C ASN A 38 0.95 0.33 -3.03
N LEU A 39 -0.12 0.06 -3.79
CA LEU A 39 -0.28 -1.19 -4.56
C LEU A 39 0.91 -1.48 -5.51
N PRO A 40 1.51 -0.49 -6.21
CA PRO A 40 2.68 -0.74 -7.06
C PRO A 40 3.89 -1.28 -6.29
N LEU A 41 4.10 -0.83 -5.05
CA LEU A 41 5.14 -1.35 -4.15
C LEU A 41 4.88 -2.83 -3.84
N VAL A 42 3.66 -3.17 -3.44
CA VAL A 42 3.24 -4.55 -3.15
C VAL A 42 3.41 -5.44 -4.38
N SER A 43 2.99 -4.97 -5.57
CA SER A 43 3.17 -5.72 -6.83
C SER A 43 4.65 -5.99 -7.12
N THR A 44 5.51 -4.98 -6.95
CA THR A 44 6.95 -5.10 -7.20
C THR A 44 7.61 -6.09 -6.26
N ILE A 45 7.20 -6.12 -4.98
CA ILE A 45 7.72 -7.07 -4.00
C ILE A 45 7.20 -8.48 -4.29
N SER A 46 5.90 -8.63 -4.56
CA SER A 46 5.24 -9.90 -4.85
C SER A 46 5.90 -10.63 -6.03
N LYS A 47 6.29 -9.88 -7.07
CA LYS A 47 7.02 -10.42 -8.24
C LYS A 47 8.34 -11.12 -7.88
N LYS A 48 8.98 -10.77 -6.76
CA LYS A 48 10.21 -11.43 -6.28
C LYS A 48 9.98 -12.85 -5.75
N PHE A 49 8.73 -13.24 -5.52
CA PHE A 49 8.34 -14.54 -4.97
C PHE A 49 7.66 -15.46 -5.98
N LEU A 50 7.61 -15.07 -7.26
CA LEU A 50 7.10 -15.90 -8.35
C LEU A 50 7.92 -17.19 -8.52
N ASN A 51 7.32 -18.19 -9.16
CA ASN A 51 7.92 -19.50 -9.46
C ASN A 51 8.31 -20.32 -8.21
N ARG A 52 7.63 -20.11 -7.08
CA ARG A 52 7.83 -20.85 -5.83
C ARG A 52 6.69 -21.80 -5.48
N GLY A 53 5.81 -22.10 -6.46
CA GLY A 53 4.65 -22.97 -6.27
C GLY A 53 3.39 -22.28 -5.74
N TYR A 54 3.35 -20.94 -5.74
CA TYR A 54 2.18 -20.14 -5.39
C TYR A 54 1.79 -19.24 -6.56
N GLU A 55 0.50 -19.00 -6.71
CA GLU A 55 -0.02 -18.06 -7.71
C GLU A 55 0.30 -16.61 -7.32
N TYR A 56 0.50 -15.76 -8.33
CA TYR A 56 0.82 -14.35 -8.11
C TYR A 56 -0.25 -13.63 -7.28
N GLU A 57 -1.53 -13.94 -7.53
CA GLU A 57 -2.66 -13.31 -6.84
C GLU A 57 -2.65 -13.62 -5.35
N ASP A 58 -2.33 -14.86 -4.95
CA ASP A 58 -2.23 -15.25 -3.54
C ASP A 58 -1.11 -14.49 -2.84
N ILE A 59 0.07 -14.43 -3.47
CA ILE A 59 1.22 -13.67 -2.95
C ILE A 59 0.86 -12.19 -2.81
N PHE A 60 0.22 -11.63 -3.83
CA PHE A 60 -0.17 -10.22 -3.84
C PHE A 60 -1.20 -9.89 -2.76
N GLN A 61 -2.21 -10.74 -2.56
CA GLN A 61 -3.19 -10.57 -1.50
C GLN A 61 -2.55 -10.62 -0.10
N ILE A 62 -1.60 -11.55 0.12
CA ILE A 62 -0.82 -11.60 1.36
C ILE A 62 -0.01 -10.30 1.54
N GLY A 63 0.62 -9.80 0.48
CA GLY A 63 1.33 -8.53 0.50
C GLY A 63 0.41 -7.34 0.84
N CYS A 64 -0.82 -7.32 0.30
CA CYS A 64 -1.83 -6.32 0.65
C CYS A 64 -2.25 -6.39 2.13
N MET A 65 -2.40 -7.60 2.69
CA MET A 65 -2.65 -7.76 4.13
C MET A 65 -1.47 -7.25 4.97
N GLY A 66 -0.23 -7.50 4.53
CA GLY A 66 0.98 -6.95 5.14
C GLY A 66 1.01 -5.42 5.12
N LEU A 67 0.67 -4.82 3.98
CA LEU A 67 0.55 -3.36 3.84
C LEU A 67 -0.49 -2.78 4.82
N MET A 68 -1.68 -3.39 4.90
CA MET A 68 -2.73 -2.96 5.84
C MET A 68 -2.25 -3.01 7.29
N LYS A 69 -1.52 -4.07 7.67
CA LYS A 69 -0.90 -4.18 8.99
C LYS A 69 0.16 -3.10 9.20
N ALA A 70 0.98 -2.80 8.19
CA ALA A 70 1.98 -1.74 8.28
C ALA A 70 1.34 -0.37 8.50
N VAL A 71 0.24 -0.04 7.81
CA VAL A 71 -0.51 1.21 8.04
C VAL A 71 -0.93 1.36 9.50
N ASN A 72 -1.48 0.29 10.10
CA ASN A 72 -1.94 0.33 11.49
C ASN A 72 -0.80 0.51 12.49
N ASN A 73 0.37 -0.08 12.23
CA ASN A 73 1.49 -0.12 13.19
C ASN A 73 2.58 0.92 12.94
N PHE A 74 2.55 1.64 11.81
CA PHE A 74 3.57 2.64 11.49
C PHE A 74 3.55 3.80 12.48
N ASP A 75 4.71 4.10 13.09
CA ASP A 75 4.91 5.27 13.93
C ASP A 75 5.83 6.27 13.20
N PRO A 76 5.39 7.52 12.95
CA PRO A 76 6.24 8.56 12.41
C PRO A 76 7.52 8.83 13.23
N SER A 77 7.55 8.46 14.52
CA SER A 77 8.73 8.61 15.38
C SER A 77 9.95 7.79 14.93
N TYR A 78 9.74 6.76 14.09
CA TYR A 78 10.82 5.94 13.53
C TYR A 78 11.76 6.71 12.59
N ASN A 79 11.39 7.92 12.16
CA ASN A 79 12.19 8.76 11.27
C ASN A 79 12.64 8.07 9.97
N VAL A 80 11.77 7.19 9.44
CA VAL A 80 11.94 6.50 8.15
C VAL A 80 10.73 6.74 7.27
N LYS A 81 10.90 6.58 5.96
CA LYS A 81 9.77 6.61 5.03
C LYS A 81 8.84 5.42 5.30
N PHE A 82 7.54 5.63 5.13
CA PHE A 82 6.56 4.53 5.26
C PHE A 82 6.89 3.34 4.35
N SER A 83 7.33 3.60 3.11
CA SER A 83 7.75 2.55 2.18
C SER A 83 8.94 1.73 2.67
N THR A 84 9.80 2.28 3.53
CA THR A 84 10.89 1.53 4.16
C THR A 84 10.37 0.62 5.26
N TYR A 85 9.38 1.07 6.03
CA TYR A 85 8.79 0.29 7.11
C TYR A 85 7.86 -0.83 6.61
N ALA A 86 7.19 -0.63 5.47
CA ALA A 86 6.19 -1.57 4.94
C ALA A 86 6.78 -2.80 4.22
N VAL A 87 8.10 -2.86 4.02
CA VAL A 87 8.83 -3.93 3.31
C VAL A 87 9.66 -4.73 4.29
#